data_AF-E9APW8-F1
#
_entry.id   AF-E9APW8-F1
#
_cell.length_a   1.000
_cell.length_b   1.000
_cell.length_c   1.000
_cell.angle_alpha   90.00
_cell.angle_beta   90.00
_cell.angle_gamma   90.00
#
_symmetry.space_group_name_H-M   'P 1'
#
loop_
_entity.id
_entity.type
_entity.pdbx_description
1 polymer ?
#
loop_
_entity_poly.entity_id
_entity_poly.type
_entity_poly.pdbx_seq_one_letter_code
_entity_poly.pdbx_strand_id
1 'polypeptide(L)'
;MPALKPLLVFGLRGTLVERIHVRNVPEGMPAADLTVGLVKVWLRPHMVDVLNELQKHCRLAIWSSTTARNTHPLVNAVFGSNMTLQGAAGAATAAPSTQGAASASAGAAASASNGRGGRFLPKRRPPGVDAANEERAAAAAINVSQPQRIHFEFVWTREHTRVDDFRRLNAAVSDDNHATVKDLSQVFAQFPSIAQPQNTVLIDDTPSKAKMHADNYVWLDTCNSLRIQDETGLYRLRDFVMKELVPAEDVRELLPRRIRM
;
A
#
# COMPACT_ATOMS: atom_id res chain seq x y z
N MET A 1 -19.41 -27.66 1.02
CA MET A 1 -18.29 -26.87 1.59
C MET A 1 -18.67 -25.40 1.49
N PRO A 2 -18.34 -24.54 2.46
CA PRO A 2 -18.63 -23.11 2.34
C PRO A 2 -17.94 -22.53 1.10
N ALA A 3 -18.61 -21.59 0.41
CA ALA A 3 -18.03 -20.91 -0.74
C ALA A 3 -16.74 -20.20 -0.34
N LEU A 4 -15.70 -20.29 -1.20
CA LEU A 4 -14.44 -19.60 -0.96
C LEU A 4 -14.65 -18.09 -1.11
N LYS A 5 -14.08 -17.31 -0.19
CA LYS A 5 -14.03 -15.84 -0.34
C LYS A 5 -13.36 -15.48 -1.68
N PRO A 6 -13.79 -14.42 -2.38
CA PRO A 6 -13.10 -13.96 -3.57
C PRO A 6 -11.62 -13.66 -3.28
N LEU A 7 -10.73 -14.10 -4.17
CA LEU A 7 -9.31 -13.77 -4.18
C LEU A 7 -9.06 -12.68 -5.24
N LEU A 8 -8.70 -11.50 -4.79
CA LEU A 8 -8.40 -10.35 -5.64
C LEU A 8 -6.90 -10.22 -5.83
N VAL A 9 -6.42 -10.46 -7.05
CA VAL A 9 -5.01 -10.39 -7.42
C VAL A 9 -4.73 -9.09 -8.15
N PHE A 10 -4.10 -8.13 -7.49
CA PHE A 10 -3.85 -6.80 -8.03
C PHE A 10 -2.54 -6.72 -8.80
N GLY A 11 -2.57 -6.07 -9.97
CA GLY A 11 -1.41 -5.38 -10.52
C GLY A 11 -0.87 -4.35 -9.53
N LEU A 12 0.41 -3.97 -9.66
CA LEU A 12 1.03 -3.00 -8.77
C LEU A 12 1.13 -1.63 -9.44
N ARG A 13 2.11 -1.46 -10.33
CA ARG A 13 2.27 -0.22 -11.09
C ARG A 13 1.09 -0.03 -12.06
N GLY A 14 0.55 1.18 -12.12
CA GLY A 14 -0.57 1.56 -12.99
C GLY A 14 -1.93 1.11 -12.47
N THR A 15 -1.95 0.18 -11.52
CA THR A 15 -3.18 -0.32 -10.88
C THR A 15 -3.36 0.29 -9.49
N LEU A 16 -2.39 0.12 -8.59
CA LEU A 16 -2.45 0.54 -7.19
C LEU A 16 -1.53 1.72 -6.87
N VAL A 17 -0.40 1.82 -7.59
CA VAL A 17 0.59 2.88 -7.41
C VAL A 17 1.09 3.33 -8.76
N GLU A 18 1.57 4.56 -8.85
CA GLU A 18 2.53 4.95 -9.89
C GLU A 18 3.92 5.08 -9.29
N ARG A 19 4.93 4.69 -10.06
CA ARG A 19 6.33 4.79 -9.63
C ARG A 19 7.18 5.28 -10.79
N ILE A 20 7.96 6.33 -10.53
CA ILE A 20 8.78 6.98 -11.55
C ILE A 20 10.19 7.20 -10.99
N HIS A 21 11.20 6.87 -11.79
CA HIS A 21 12.58 7.15 -11.44
C HIS A 21 12.78 8.66 -11.21
N VAL A 22 13.54 9.07 -10.19
CA VAL A 22 13.71 10.47 -9.78
C VAL A 22 14.16 11.41 -10.91
N ARG A 23 14.89 10.89 -11.90
CA ARG A 23 15.35 11.64 -13.08
C ARG A 23 14.30 11.83 -14.18
N ASN A 24 13.19 11.09 -14.11
CA ASN A 24 12.19 11.00 -15.17
C ASN A 24 10.81 11.51 -14.69
N VAL A 25 10.74 12.15 -13.52
CA VAL A 25 9.48 12.67 -12.98
C VAL A 25 9.00 13.79 -13.91
N PRO A 26 7.82 13.66 -14.55
CA PRO A 26 7.29 14.70 -15.41
C PRO A 26 7.02 16.00 -14.64
N GLU A 27 7.14 17.12 -15.34
CA GLU A 27 6.67 18.41 -14.81
C GLU A 27 5.17 18.36 -14.52
N GLY A 28 4.73 19.03 -13.46
CA GLY A 28 3.33 19.05 -13.05
C GLY A 28 2.86 17.83 -12.25
N MET A 29 3.72 16.83 -11.99
CA MET A 29 3.38 15.76 -11.05
C MET A 29 3.15 16.35 -9.65
N PRO A 30 2.14 15.84 -8.91
CA PRO A 30 1.96 16.21 -7.51
C PRO A 30 3.15 15.75 -6.66
N ALA A 31 3.23 16.21 -5.42
CA ALA A 31 4.19 15.67 -4.47
C ALA A 31 4.02 14.15 -4.34
N ALA A 32 5.15 13.43 -4.35
CA ALA A 32 5.15 11.98 -4.18
C ALA A 32 4.83 11.62 -2.72
N ASP A 33 4.02 10.59 -2.52
CA ASP A 33 3.67 10.09 -1.18
C ASP A 33 4.88 9.49 -0.46
N LEU A 34 5.79 8.85 -1.21
CA LEU A 34 7.03 8.32 -0.67
C LEU A 34 8.15 8.23 -1.71
N THR A 35 9.36 7.97 -1.22
CA THR A 35 10.54 7.69 -2.04
C THR A 35 11.12 6.35 -1.64
N VAL A 36 11.33 5.44 -2.60
CA VAL A 36 11.94 4.13 -2.39
C VAL A 36 13.19 4.03 -3.26
N GLY A 37 14.37 4.20 -2.65
CA GLY A 37 15.62 4.30 -3.38
C GLY A 37 15.62 5.50 -4.35
N LEU A 38 15.81 5.23 -5.65
CA LEU A 38 15.81 6.25 -6.72
C LEU A 38 14.44 6.42 -7.39
N VAL A 39 13.36 5.98 -6.74
CA VAL A 39 12.02 6.01 -7.32
C VAL A 39 11.10 6.83 -6.43
N LYS A 40 10.41 7.80 -7.03
CA LYS A 40 9.26 8.51 -6.44
C LYS A 40 8.01 7.65 -6.65
N VAL A 41 7.19 7.55 -5.63
CA VAL A 41 6.00 6.70 -5.63
C VAL A 41 4.79 7.55 -5.25
N TRP A 42 3.74 7.38 -6.03
CA TRP A 42 2.43 7.93 -5.74
C TRP A 42 1.44 6.79 -5.53
N LEU A 43 0.67 6.88 -4.46
CA LEU A 43 -0.39 5.93 -4.15
C LEU A 43 -1.63 6.31 -4.95
N ARG A 44 -2.34 5.32 -5.46
CA ARG A 44 -3.64 5.61 -6.05
C ARG A 44 -4.57 6.13 -4.96
N PRO A 45 -5.33 7.21 -5.21
CA PRO A 45 -6.22 7.78 -4.21
C PRO A 45 -7.15 6.74 -3.60
N HIS A 46 -7.35 6.85 -2.28
CA HIS A 46 -8.18 5.96 -1.46
C HIS A 46 -7.77 4.48 -1.43
N MET A 47 -6.59 4.13 -1.97
CA MET A 47 -6.14 2.74 -2.04
C MET A 47 -6.11 2.05 -0.67
N VAL A 48 -5.54 2.70 0.34
CA VAL A 48 -5.40 2.09 1.66
C VAL A 48 -6.77 1.82 2.28
N ASP A 49 -7.68 2.78 2.22
CA ASP A 49 -9.04 2.65 2.77
C ASP A 49 -9.84 1.57 2.05
N VAL A 50 -9.80 1.57 0.71
CA VAL A 50 -10.51 0.58 -0.10
C VAL A 50 -9.97 -0.83 0.14
N LEU A 51 -8.64 -1.03 0.14
CA LEU A 51 -8.07 -2.35 0.43
C LEU A 51 -8.38 -2.82 1.85
N ASN A 52 -8.41 -1.90 2.83
CA ASN A 52 -8.83 -2.20 4.19
C ASN A 52 -10.30 -2.64 4.29
N GLU A 53 -11.17 -2.07 3.48
CA GLU A 53 -12.56 -2.49 3.40
C GLU A 53 -12.70 -3.85 2.72
N LEU A 54 -12.04 -4.03 1.57
CA LEU A 54 -12.08 -5.25 0.78
C LEU A 54 -11.55 -6.47 1.55
N GLN A 55 -10.46 -6.35 2.32
CA GLN A 55 -9.88 -7.50 3.04
C GLN A 55 -10.80 -8.12 4.10
N LYS A 56 -11.85 -7.41 4.53
CA LYS A 56 -12.85 -7.97 5.46
C LYS A 56 -13.66 -9.09 4.78
N HIS A 57 -13.88 -8.97 3.47
CA HIS A 57 -14.75 -9.84 2.68
C HIS A 57 -14.00 -10.68 1.64
N CYS A 58 -12.83 -10.23 1.21
CA CYS A 58 -12.01 -10.83 0.17
C CYS A 58 -10.62 -11.19 0.71
N ARG A 59 -9.95 -12.11 0.02
CA ARG A 59 -8.51 -12.30 0.13
C ARG A 59 -7.82 -11.38 -0.87
N LEU A 60 -6.69 -10.80 -0.49
CA LEU A 60 -5.94 -9.90 -1.35
C LEU A 60 -4.59 -10.52 -1.72
N ALA A 61 -4.13 -10.26 -2.94
CA ALA A 61 -2.79 -10.62 -3.38
C ALA A 61 -2.23 -9.56 -4.32
N ILE A 62 -0.90 -9.52 -4.46
CA ILE A 62 -0.22 -8.68 -5.46
C ILE A 62 0.43 -9.58 -6.50
N TRP A 63 0.36 -9.17 -7.76
CA TRP A 63 1.16 -9.71 -8.84
C TRP A 63 1.76 -8.57 -9.67
N SER A 64 3.02 -8.24 -9.43
CA SER A 64 3.69 -7.17 -10.18
C SER A 64 4.34 -7.71 -11.46
N SER A 65 4.32 -6.91 -12.54
CA SER A 65 5.13 -7.16 -13.75
C SER A 65 6.60 -6.74 -13.59
N THR A 66 7.03 -6.31 -12.40
CA THR A 66 8.41 -5.92 -12.09
C THR A 66 9.13 -7.01 -11.31
N THR A 67 10.46 -7.06 -11.43
CA THR A 67 11.30 -8.05 -10.75
C THR A 67 11.19 -7.96 -9.23
N ALA A 68 11.53 -9.05 -8.53
CA ALA A 68 11.49 -9.12 -7.07
C ALA A 68 12.29 -7.99 -6.38
N ARG A 69 13.48 -7.67 -6.91
CA ARG A 69 14.34 -6.55 -6.46
C ARG A 69 13.60 -5.20 -6.43
N ASN A 70 12.64 -5.02 -7.32
CA ASN A 70 11.87 -3.79 -7.47
C ASN A 70 10.54 -3.84 -6.71
N THR A 71 9.90 -5.00 -6.68
CA THR A 71 8.56 -5.19 -6.12
C THR A 71 8.59 -5.25 -4.60
N HIS A 72 9.45 -6.08 -3.99
CA HIS A 72 9.41 -6.29 -2.54
C HIS A 72 9.72 -5.04 -1.72
N PRO A 73 10.76 -4.23 -2.03
CA PRO A 73 11.01 -3.00 -1.29
C PRO A 73 9.84 -2.01 -1.38
N LEU A 74 9.20 -1.93 -2.54
CA LEU A 74 8.05 -1.06 -2.76
C LEU A 74 6.82 -1.52 -1.95
N VAL A 75 6.48 -2.81 -2.04
CA VAL A 75 5.36 -3.38 -1.28
C VAL A 75 5.61 -3.24 0.23
N ASN A 76 6.84 -3.47 0.70
CA ASN A 76 7.18 -3.30 2.10
C ASN A 76 7.08 -1.83 2.55
N ALA A 77 7.51 -0.88 1.72
CA ALA A 77 7.42 0.53 2.05
C ALA A 77 5.97 1.05 2.12
N VAL A 78 5.10 0.53 1.23
CA VAL A 78 3.70 0.97 1.13
C VAL A 78 2.79 0.25 2.13
N PHE A 79 3.01 -1.05 2.36
CA PHE A 79 2.08 -1.92 3.10
C PHE A 79 2.70 -2.59 4.34
N GLY A 80 4.02 -2.46 4.55
CA GLY A 80 4.77 -3.20 5.56
C GLY A 80 4.89 -2.52 6.93
N SER A 81 4.45 -1.27 7.11
CA SER A 81 4.60 -0.54 8.37
C SER A 81 3.42 0.40 8.62
N ASN A 82 3.02 0.59 9.88
CA ASN A 82 2.08 1.63 10.31
C ASN A 82 2.63 2.99 9.85
N MET A 83 2.19 3.51 8.70
CA MET A 83 2.59 4.84 8.27
C MET A 83 1.89 5.88 9.14
N THR A 84 2.65 6.48 10.05
CA THR A 84 2.43 7.86 10.49
C THR A 84 2.54 8.74 9.24
N LEU A 85 1.40 9.23 8.76
CA LEU A 85 1.34 10.35 7.82
C LEU A 85 1.92 11.58 8.52
N GLN A 86 3.19 11.90 8.28
CA GLN A 86 3.68 13.25 8.54
C GLN A 86 3.17 14.14 7.43
N GLY A 87 2.09 14.86 7.75
CA GLY A 87 1.61 15.98 6.95
C GLY A 87 2.69 17.03 6.79
N ALA A 88 2.69 17.65 5.62
CA ALA A 88 3.44 18.86 5.33
C ALA A 88 3.14 19.93 6.39
N ALA A 89 4.15 20.26 7.19
CA ALA A 89 4.22 21.53 7.91
C ALA A 89 5.54 22.19 7.49
N GLY A 90 5.41 23.30 6.79
CA GLY A 90 6.54 24.04 6.24
C GLY A 90 7.43 24.64 7.32
N ALA A 91 8.70 24.79 6.98
CA ALA A 91 9.52 25.89 7.46
C ALA A 91 10.63 26.12 6.43
N ALA A 92 10.39 27.09 5.55
CA ALA A 92 11.47 27.79 4.91
C ALA A 92 12.25 28.56 5.97
N THR A 93 13.56 28.34 6.07
CA THR A 93 14.51 29.39 6.46
C THR A 93 15.95 28.96 6.15
N ALA A 94 16.54 29.71 5.22
CA ALA A 94 17.93 30.19 5.18
C ALA A 94 19.11 29.19 5.21
N ALA A 95 19.88 29.25 4.12
CA ALA A 95 21.32 28.96 4.13
C ALA A 95 22.06 29.90 5.10
N PRO A 96 23.26 29.51 5.58
CA PRO A 96 24.42 30.16 5.00
C PRO A 96 25.62 29.22 4.73
N SER A 97 26.51 29.81 3.95
CA SER A 97 27.74 29.31 3.33
C SER A 97 28.91 29.03 4.27
N THR A 98 29.69 28.01 3.90
CA THR A 98 31.17 27.89 3.89
C THR A 98 32.04 28.14 5.14
N GLN A 99 33.01 27.21 5.25
CA GLN A 99 34.37 27.28 5.81
C GLN A 99 34.60 26.95 7.30
N GLY A 100 35.63 26.13 7.53
CA GLY A 100 36.33 26.05 8.81
C GLY A 100 36.64 24.65 9.31
N ALA A 101 37.52 23.90 8.63
CA ALA A 101 38.22 22.78 9.24
C ALA A 101 39.40 23.32 10.06
N ALA A 102 39.38 23.16 11.39
CA ALA A 102 40.57 23.24 12.22
C ALA A 102 40.35 22.61 13.61
N SER A 103 41.22 21.63 13.90
CA SER A 103 41.90 21.35 15.17
C SER A 103 41.10 21.09 16.46
N ALA A 104 41.21 19.85 16.92
CA ALA A 104 41.05 19.43 18.30
C ALA A 104 42.26 19.84 19.16
N SER A 105 42.00 20.28 20.40
CA SER A 105 42.79 20.05 21.63
C SER A 105 41.96 20.59 22.81
N ALA A 106 41.49 19.73 23.71
CA ALA A 106 42.14 19.29 24.96
C ALA A 106 42.35 20.44 25.98
N GLY A 107 41.64 20.34 27.11
CA GLY A 107 41.83 21.20 28.28
C GLY A 107 40.95 20.75 29.45
N ALA A 108 41.59 20.17 30.46
CA ALA A 108 40.99 19.41 31.55
C ALA A 108 40.60 20.25 32.78
N ALA A 109 39.74 19.64 33.59
CA ALA A 109 39.71 19.62 35.06
C ALA A 109 39.47 20.92 35.86
N ALA A 110 38.43 20.89 36.72
CA ALA A 110 38.53 20.79 38.20
C ALA A 110 37.12 21.06 38.80
N SER A 111 36.55 20.13 39.57
CA SER A 111 36.43 20.16 41.06
C SER A 111 35.75 21.44 41.60
N ALA A 112 34.85 21.45 42.58
CA ALA A 112 34.15 20.51 43.43
C ALA A 112 33.12 21.35 44.24
N SER A 113 32.06 20.77 44.79
CA SER A 113 31.71 20.95 46.21
C SER A 113 30.40 20.27 46.60
N ASN A 114 30.45 19.71 47.81
CA ASN A 114 29.44 18.96 48.53
C ASN A 114 28.33 19.83 49.13
N GLY A 115 27.19 19.20 49.42
CA GLY A 115 26.19 19.70 50.39
C GLY A 115 24.86 18.97 50.22
N ARG A 116 24.70 17.72 50.69
CA ARG A 116 24.39 17.28 52.06
C ARG A 116 23.01 17.73 52.57
N GLY A 117 22.05 16.79 52.52
CA GLY A 117 21.19 16.46 53.68
C GLY A 117 19.76 17.00 53.69
N GLY A 118 18.78 16.10 53.85
CA GLY A 118 17.42 16.46 54.28
C GLY A 118 16.35 15.39 54.01
N ARG A 119 16.30 14.32 54.81
CA ARG A 119 15.14 13.42 54.95
C ARG A 119 14.09 14.07 55.85
N PHE A 120 12.81 14.04 55.50
CA PHE A 120 11.70 13.83 56.46
C PHE A 120 10.50 13.16 55.77
N LEU A 121 9.86 12.26 56.52
CA LEU A 121 8.85 11.26 56.14
C LEU A 121 7.40 11.85 56.09
N PRO A 122 6.36 11.04 55.75
CA PRO A 122 5.14 11.45 55.05
C PRO A 122 3.96 11.75 55.98
N LYS A 123 2.91 12.37 55.43
CA LYS A 123 1.61 12.53 56.10
C LYS A 123 0.48 11.95 55.27
N ARG A 124 -0.25 11.01 55.88
CA ARG A 124 -1.47 10.33 55.40
C ARG A 124 -2.71 11.24 55.54
N ARG A 125 -3.55 11.23 54.48
CA ARG A 125 -5.04 11.15 54.35
C ARG A 125 -5.98 11.99 55.27
N PRO A 126 -7.16 12.42 54.78
CA PRO A 126 -8.33 11.52 54.68
C PRO A 126 -9.23 11.71 53.41
N PRO A 127 -10.25 10.84 53.23
CA PRO A 127 -11.00 10.65 51.99
C PRO A 127 -12.41 11.29 52.01
N GLY A 128 -13.02 11.47 50.83
CA GLY A 128 -14.47 11.57 50.71
C GLY A 128 -14.95 12.39 49.52
N VAL A 129 -15.88 11.80 48.74
CA VAL A 129 -16.85 12.41 47.79
C VAL A 129 -16.23 13.29 46.70
N ASP A 130 -16.03 12.81 45.47
CA ASP A 130 -17.12 12.59 44.50
C ASP A 130 -16.80 11.45 43.53
N ALA A 131 -17.15 10.22 43.93
CA ALA A 131 -17.23 9.07 43.04
C ALA A 131 -18.70 8.89 42.63
N ALA A 132 -19.18 9.70 41.67
CA ALA A 132 -20.53 9.50 41.11
C ALA A 132 -20.78 10.11 39.72
N ASN A 133 -19.80 10.74 39.05
CA ASN A 133 -20.05 11.37 37.75
C ASN A 133 -18.99 11.15 36.64
N GLU A 134 -17.94 10.39 36.89
CA GLU A 134 -16.94 10.04 35.85
C GLU A 134 -17.21 8.69 35.16
N GLU A 135 -18.12 7.86 35.67
CA GLU A 135 -18.35 6.49 35.18
C GLU A 135 -19.42 6.39 34.08
N ARG A 136 -20.00 7.51 33.61
CA ARG A 136 -20.94 7.55 32.47
C ARG A 136 -20.46 8.36 31.27
N ALA A 137 -19.28 8.98 31.35
CA ALA A 137 -18.65 9.68 30.22
C ALA A 137 -17.54 8.87 29.54
N ALA A 138 -17.23 7.66 30.02
CA ALA A 138 -16.19 6.78 29.47
C ALA A 138 -16.72 5.69 28.52
N ALA A 139 -18.04 5.67 28.22
CA ALA A 139 -18.67 4.67 27.34
C ALA A 139 -18.86 5.14 25.88
N ALA A 140 -18.30 6.29 25.51
CA ALA A 140 -18.24 6.77 24.14
C ALA A 140 -16.80 7.07 23.70
N ALA A 141 -15.84 6.28 24.21
CA ALA A 141 -14.53 6.19 23.59
C ALA A 141 -14.75 5.68 22.16
N ILE A 142 -14.76 6.64 21.23
CA ILE A 142 -14.71 6.43 19.80
C ILE A 142 -13.65 5.36 19.59
N ASN A 143 -14.08 4.19 19.15
CA ASN A 143 -13.21 3.09 18.80
C ASN A 143 -12.51 3.53 17.51
N VAL A 144 -11.49 4.39 17.66
CA VAL A 144 -10.61 4.79 16.57
C VAL A 144 -9.87 3.52 16.21
N SER A 145 -10.48 2.79 15.27
CA SER A 145 -9.98 1.56 14.70
C SER A 145 -8.58 1.88 14.21
N GLN A 146 -7.55 1.34 14.87
CA GLN A 146 -6.20 1.46 14.36
C GLN A 146 -6.21 1.00 12.91
N PRO A 147 -5.53 1.70 11.97
CA PRO A 147 -5.50 1.30 10.58
C PRO A 147 -5.03 -0.15 10.52
N GLN A 148 -5.92 -1.05 10.10
CA GLN A 148 -5.58 -2.46 10.00
C GLN A 148 -4.47 -2.61 8.97
N ARG A 149 -3.47 -3.41 9.32
CA ARG A 149 -2.43 -3.78 8.36
C ARG A 149 -3.09 -4.53 7.21
N ILE A 150 -2.86 -4.09 5.97
CA ILE A 150 -3.35 -4.78 4.79
C ILE A 150 -2.64 -6.13 4.67
N HIS A 151 -3.40 -7.21 4.67
CA HIS A 151 -2.88 -8.57 4.54
C HIS A 151 -2.94 -9.05 3.09
N PHE A 152 -1.81 -9.52 2.56
CA PHE A 152 -1.73 -10.17 1.26
C PHE A 152 -1.37 -11.65 1.43
N GLU A 153 -2.14 -12.54 0.80
CA GLU A 153 -1.89 -13.98 0.77
C GLU A 153 -0.54 -14.29 0.10
N PHE A 154 -0.23 -13.55 -0.96
CA PHE A 154 1.05 -13.61 -1.64
C PHE A 154 1.39 -12.31 -2.37
N VAL A 155 2.69 -12.14 -2.64
CA VAL A 155 3.24 -11.04 -3.46
C VAL A 155 4.07 -11.67 -4.56
N TRP A 156 3.45 -11.84 -5.72
CA TRP A 156 4.09 -12.32 -6.93
C TRP A 156 4.69 -11.17 -7.74
N THR A 157 5.67 -11.55 -8.53
CA THR A 157 6.58 -10.65 -9.24
C THR A 157 6.70 -11.09 -10.70
N ARG A 158 7.53 -10.40 -11.49
CA ARG A 158 7.79 -10.77 -12.89
C ARG A 158 8.24 -12.22 -13.03
N GLU A 159 9.00 -12.72 -12.07
CA GLU A 159 9.53 -14.09 -12.04
C GLU A 159 8.41 -15.15 -12.01
N HIS A 160 7.20 -14.77 -11.62
CA HIS A 160 6.02 -15.64 -11.62
C HIS A 160 5.19 -15.49 -12.91
N THR A 161 5.52 -14.53 -13.79
CA THR A 161 4.81 -14.30 -15.06
C THR A 161 5.37 -15.18 -16.17
N ARG A 162 4.56 -15.42 -17.21
CA ARG A 162 5.02 -16.03 -18.45
C ARG A 162 5.48 -14.95 -19.42
N VAL A 163 6.47 -15.28 -20.25
CA VAL A 163 6.89 -14.39 -21.34
C VAL A 163 5.74 -14.25 -22.34
N ASP A 164 5.52 -13.02 -22.82
CA ASP A 164 4.60 -12.77 -23.93
C ASP A 164 5.38 -12.65 -25.24
N ASP A 165 5.73 -13.80 -25.83
CA ASP A 165 6.57 -13.82 -27.04
C ASP A 165 5.90 -13.09 -28.21
N PHE A 166 4.59 -13.22 -28.36
CA PHE A 166 3.86 -12.53 -29.42
C PHE A 166 4.01 -11.01 -29.32
N ARG A 167 3.82 -10.44 -28.13
CA ARG A 167 3.95 -9.00 -27.93
C ARG A 167 5.40 -8.53 -27.98
N ARG A 168 6.36 -9.36 -27.55
CA ARG A 168 7.80 -9.06 -27.66
C ARG A 168 8.29 -9.07 -29.10
N LEU A 169 7.88 -10.05 -29.90
CA LEU A 169 8.26 -10.16 -31.31
C LEU A 169 7.67 -9.01 -32.16
N ASN A 170 6.54 -8.46 -31.73
CA ASN A 170 5.87 -7.33 -32.39
C ASN A 170 5.98 -6.04 -31.56
N ALA A 171 7.09 -5.84 -30.85
CA ALA A 171 7.26 -4.70 -29.95
C ALA A 171 7.16 -3.38 -30.72
N ALA A 172 6.15 -2.58 -30.38
CA ALA A 172 5.95 -1.25 -30.96
C ALA A 172 6.48 -0.15 -30.02
N VAL A 173 6.53 -0.42 -28.71
CA VAL A 173 7.08 0.48 -27.71
C VAL A 173 8.10 -0.23 -26.81
N SER A 174 9.00 0.53 -26.18
CA SER A 174 10.08 -0.04 -25.36
C SER A 174 9.59 -1.03 -24.29
N ASP A 175 8.43 -0.75 -23.68
CA ASP A 175 7.82 -1.62 -22.66
C ASP A 175 7.41 -3.00 -23.20
N ASP A 176 7.14 -3.14 -24.50
CA ASP A 176 6.76 -4.40 -25.13
C ASP A 176 7.91 -5.42 -25.14
N ASN A 177 9.16 -4.96 -25.15
CA ASN A 177 10.36 -5.82 -25.09
C ASN A 177 10.42 -6.68 -23.83
N HIS A 178 9.69 -6.26 -22.79
CA HIS A 178 9.57 -6.99 -21.53
C HIS A 178 8.12 -7.41 -21.26
N ALA A 179 7.30 -7.55 -22.30
CA ALA A 179 5.93 -8.00 -22.15
C ALA A 179 5.88 -9.38 -21.50
N THR A 180 4.89 -9.54 -20.63
CA THR A 180 4.66 -10.75 -19.83
C THR A 180 3.17 -10.91 -19.60
N VAL A 181 2.75 -12.13 -19.25
CA VAL A 181 1.36 -12.52 -19.03
C VAL A 181 1.24 -13.16 -17.64
N LYS A 182 0.12 -12.89 -16.97
CA LYS A 182 -0.23 -13.45 -15.66
C LYS A 182 -1.18 -14.62 -15.86
N ASP A 183 -0.64 -15.82 -15.72
CA ASP A 183 -1.37 -17.06 -15.95
C ASP A 183 -1.96 -17.57 -14.61
N LEU A 184 -3.25 -17.31 -14.36
CA LEU A 184 -3.92 -17.70 -13.12
C LEU A 184 -3.91 -19.21 -12.87
N SER A 185 -3.68 -20.05 -13.88
CA SER A 185 -3.50 -21.50 -13.68
C SER A 185 -2.35 -21.82 -12.72
N GLN A 186 -1.31 -20.99 -12.70
CA GLN A 186 -0.22 -21.10 -11.73
C GLN A 186 -0.70 -20.80 -10.31
N VAL A 187 -1.58 -19.81 -10.14
CA VAL A 187 -2.17 -19.46 -8.84
C VAL A 187 -3.05 -20.61 -8.35
N PHE A 188 -3.88 -21.19 -9.22
CA PHE A 188 -4.74 -22.33 -8.88
C PHE A 188 -3.93 -23.55 -8.49
N ALA A 189 -2.83 -23.82 -9.19
CA ALA A 189 -1.93 -24.94 -8.88
C ALA A 189 -1.18 -24.73 -7.56
N GLN A 190 -0.71 -23.51 -7.28
CA GLN A 190 0.10 -23.22 -6.10
C GLN A 190 -0.75 -23.00 -4.84
N PHE A 191 -1.97 -22.48 -4.97
CA PHE A 191 -2.83 -22.08 -3.85
C PHE A 191 -4.25 -22.66 -3.95
N PRO A 192 -4.44 -23.98 -4.15
CA PRO A 192 -5.75 -24.57 -4.42
C PRO A 192 -6.76 -24.42 -3.28
N SER A 193 -6.29 -24.19 -2.04
CA SER A 193 -7.15 -23.99 -0.87
C SER A 193 -7.81 -22.61 -0.81
N ILE A 194 -7.31 -21.64 -1.58
CA ILE A 194 -7.79 -20.25 -1.55
C ILE A 194 -8.13 -19.71 -2.94
N ALA A 195 -7.63 -20.35 -4.00
CA ALA A 195 -7.77 -19.91 -5.38
C ALA A 195 -8.34 -21.03 -6.25
N GLN A 196 -9.48 -20.74 -6.87
CA GLN A 196 -10.17 -21.53 -7.88
C GLN A 196 -10.66 -20.59 -8.99
N PRO A 197 -10.96 -21.10 -10.20
CA PRO A 197 -11.47 -20.28 -11.29
C PRO A 197 -12.72 -19.46 -10.90
N GLN A 198 -13.63 -20.05 -10.12
CA GLN A 198 -14.90 -19.41 -9.75
C GLN A 198 -14.79 -18.30 -8.68
N ASN A 199 -13.66 -18.16 -7.97
CA ASN A 199 -13.51 -17.16 -6.92
C ASN A 199 -12.32 -16.20 -7.12
N THR A 200 -11.52 -16.35 -8.17
CA THR A 200 -10.28 -15.57 -8.34
C THR A 200 -10.46 -14.49 -9.39
N VAL A 201 -10.04 -13.27 -9.09
CA VAL A 201 -10.14 -12.13 -10.01
C VAL A 201 -8.78 -11.47 -10.14
N LEU A 202 -8.26 -11.38 -11.37
CA LEU A 202 -7.11 -10.57 -11.71
C LEU A 202 -7.58 -9.13 -11.98
N ILE A 203 -7.00 -8.17 -11.27
CA ILE A 203 -7.31 -6.75 -11.40
C ILE A 203 -6.04 -6.04 -11.86
N ASP A 204 -6.02 -5.50 -13.08
CA ASP A 204 -4.83 -4.88 -13.66
C ASP A 204 -5.23 -3.76 -14.61
N ASP A 205 -4.32 -2.83 -14.91
CA ASP A 205 -4.56 -1.76 -15.87
C ASP A 205 -4.18 -2.12 -17.32
N THR A 206 -3.50 -3.24 -17.53
CA THR A 206 -3.07 -3.73 -18.83
C THR A 206 -3.81 -5.02 -19.24
N PRO A 207 -4.83 -4.97 -20.12
CA PRO A 207 -5.65 -6.13 -20.47
C PRO A 207 -4.88 -7.33 -21.01
N SER A 208 -3.81 -7.10 -21.77
CA SER A 208 -3.01 -8.20 -22.33
C SER A 208 -2.37 -9.09 -21.25
N LYS A 209 -2.25 -8.60 -20.00
CA LYS A 209 -1.73 -9.39 -18.87
C LYS A 209 -2.64 -10.55 -18.52
N ALA A 210 -3.94 -10.43 -18.77
CA ALA A 210 -4.95 -11.41 -18.42
C ALA A 210 -5.33 -12.33 -19.59
N LYS A 211 -4.63 -12.28 -20.73
CA LYS A 211 -5.07 -12.95 -21.97
C LYS A 211 -5.33 -14.45 -21.87
N MET A 212 -4.77 -15.13 -20.86
CA MET A 212 -4.95 -16.56 -20.62
C MET A 212 -6.21 -16.88 -19.77
N HIS A 213 -6.75 -15.88 -19.05
CA HIS A 213 -7.89 -15.99 -18.13
C HIS A 213 -8.71 -14.68 -18.16
N ALA A 214 -9.16 -14.31 -19.36
CA ALA A 214 -9.89 -13.05 -19.57
C ALA A 214 -11.27 -13.06 -18.88
N ASP A 215 -11.85 -14.24 -18.71
CA ASP A 215 -13.05 -14.51 -17.92
C ASP A 215 -12.87 -14.25 -16.42
N ASN A 216 -11.64 -14.07 -15.93
CA ASN A 216 -11.33 -13.73 -14.54
C ASN A 216 -10.75 -12.31 -14.38
N TYR A 217 -11.05 -11.39 -15.31
CA TYR A 217 -10.35 -10.11 -15.39
C TYR A 217 -11.21 -8.88 -15.15
N VAL A 218 -10.76 -8.03 -14.24
CA VAL A 218 -11.21 -6.64 -14.10
C VAL A 218 -10.14 -5.70 -14.64
N TRP A 219 -10.52 -4.93 -15.66
CA TRP A 219 -9.71 -3.86 -16.21
C TRP A 219 -9.97 -2.55 -15.46
N LEU A 220 -8.96 -2.04 -14.76
CA LEU A 220 -8.97 -0.68 -14.25
C LEU A 220 -8.31 0.27 -15.25
N ASP A 221 -8.82 1.49 -15.38
CA ASP A 221 -8.02 2.51 -16.06
C ASP A 221 -6.70 2.75 -15.32
N THR A 222 -5.64 3.03 -16.08
CA THR A 222 -4.30 3.20 -15.52
C THR A 222 -4.19 4.48 -14.70
N CYS A 223 -3.56 4.40 -13.53
CA CYS A 223 -3.24 5.55 -12.68
C CYS A 223 -1.85 6.14 -12.96
N ASN A 224 -1.30 5.94 -14.16
CA ASN A 224 0.01 6.47 -14.54
C ASN A 224 0.01 7.99 -14.72
N SER A 225 1.15 8.63 -14.41
CA SER A 225 1.35 10.07 -14.55
C SER A 225 0.24 10.88 -13.85
N LEU A 226 -0.31 11.92 -14.48
CA LEU A 226 -1.36 12.77 -13.91
C LEU A 226 -2.69 12.05 -13.65
N ARG A 227 -2.91 10.84 -14.22
CA ARG A 227 -4.12 10.04 -13.93
C ARG A 227 -4.15 9.53 -12.49
N ILE A 228 -3.06 9.67 -11.75
CA ILE A 228 -3.02 9.41 -10.31
C ILE A 228 -3.97 10.32 -9.51
N GLN A 229 -4.48 11.40 -10.09
CA GLN A 229 -5.42 12.31 -9.44
C GLN A 229 -6.88 11.82 -9.48
N ASP A 230 -7.20 10.68 -10.11
CA ASP A 230 -8.55 10.12 -10.04
C ASP A 230 -8.86 9.60 -8.64
N GLU A 231 -9.85 10.22 -8.01
CA GLU A 231 -10.35 9.88 -6.68
C GLU A 231 -11.48 8.83 -6.71
N THR A 232 -12.02 8.49 -7.88
CA THR A 232 -13.27 7.70 -7.95
C THR A 232 -13.06 6.23 -8.29
N GLY A 233 -12.01 5.88 -9.01
CA GLY A 233 -11.85 4.57 -9.62
C GLY A 233 -11.77 3.41 -8.62
N LEU A 234 -11.09 3.58 -7.48
CA LEU A 234 -11.02 2.54 -6.46
C LEU A 234 -12.31 2.39 -5.66
N TYR A 235 -13.08 3.46 -5.45
CA TYR A 235 -14.41 3.34 -4.85
C TYR A 235 -15.39 2.63 -5.78
N ARG A 236 -15.33 2.90 -7.09
CA ARG A 236 -16.13 2.14 -8.08
C ARG A 236 -15.76 0.66 -8.10
N LEU A 237 -14.46 0.35 -8.00
CA LEU A 237 -13.99 -1.03 -7.85
C LEU A 237 -14.56 -1.67 -6.59
N ARG A 238 -14.43 -0.99 -5.44
CA ARG A 238 -14.97 -1.48 -4.18
C ARG A 238 -16.45 -1.78 -4.29
N ASP A 239 -17.22 -0.86 -4.83
CA ASP A 239 -18.67 -1.00 -4.98
C ASP A 239 -19.02 -2.21 -5.85
N PHE A 240 -18.35 -2.39 -6.99
CA PHE A 240 -18.51 -3.58 -7.83
C PHE A 240 -18.18 -4.87 -7.08
N VAL A 241 -17.03 -4.90 -6.39
CA VAL A 241 -16.62 -6.08 -5.62
C VAL A 241 -17.64 -6.43 -4.55
N MET A 242 -18.05 -5.45 -3.75
CA MET A 242 -18.92 -5.66 -2.59
C MET A 242 -20.36 -5.98 -2.98
N LYS A 243 -20.88 -5.34 -4.04
CA LYS A 243 -22.28 -5.49 -4.46
C LYS A 243 -22.49 -6.65 -5.42
N GLU A 244 -21.48 -7.00 -6.22
CA GLU A 244 -21.62 -7.98 -7.31
C GLU A 244 -20.71 -9.20 -7.11
N LEU A 245 -19.40 -9.03 -6.89
CA LEU A 245 -18.47 -10.18 -6.81
C LEU A 245 -18.60 -10.99 -5.51
N VAL A 246 -18.73 -10.33 -4.35
CA VAL A 246 -18.85 -11.01 -3.04
C VAL A 246 -20.07 -11.93 -2.96
N PRO A 247 -21.27 -11.54 -3.44
CA PRO A 247 -22.43 -12.44 -3.43
C PRO A 247 -22.45 -13.47 -4.57
N ALA A 248 -21.59 -13.36 -5.59
CA ALA A 248 -21.58 -14.27 -6.72
C ALA A 248 -21.06 -15.68 -6.34
N GLU A 249 -21.71 -16.72 -6.89
CA GLU A 249 -21.20 -18.10 -6.77
C GLU A 249 -20.00 -18.35 -7.68
N ASP A 250 -20.01 -17.74 -8.87
CA ASP A 250 -18.93 -17.76 -9.85
C ASP A 250 -18.66 -16.36 -10.39
N VAL A 251 -17.48 -15.81 -10.09
CA VAL A 251 -17.09 -14.46 -10.53
C VAL A 251 -17.05 -14.32 -12.05
N ARG A 252 -16.90 -15.43 -12.80
CA ARG A 252 -16.78 -15.43 -14.26
C ARG A 252 -18.10 -15.10 -14.95
N GLU A 253 -19.23 -15.21 -14.25
CA GLU A 253 -20.53 -14.76 -14.77
C GLU A 253 -20.62 -13.23 -14.89
N LEU A 254 -19.75 -12.51 -14.16
CA LEU A 254 -19.71 -11.05 -14.10
C LEU A 254 -18.54 -10.44 -14.89
N LEU A 255 -17.66 -11.28 -15.44
CA LEU A 255 -16.36 -10.89 -15.99
C LEU A 255 -16.20 -11.38 -17.45
N PRO A 256 -15.37 -10.71 -18.27
CA PRO A 256 -14.53 -9.55 -17.98
C PRO A 256 -15.32 -8.25 -17.74
N ARG A 257 -14.78 -7.38 -16.89
CA ARG A 257 -15.38 -6.06 -16.59
C ARG A 257 -14.35 -4.95 -16.69
N ARG A 258 -14.69 -3.82 -17.31
CA ARG A 258 -13.89 -2.59 -17.22
C ARG A 258 -14.55 -1.63 -16.24
N ILE A 259 -13.78 -1.13 -15.28
CA ILE A 259 -14.19 -0.06 -14.37
C ILE A 259 -13.47 1.21 -14.81
N ARG A 260 -14.27 2.13 -15.37
CA ARG A 260 -13.76 3.42 -15.85
C ARG A 260 -13.63 4.41 -14.69
N MET A 261 -12.66 5.29 -14.79
CA MET A 261 -12.51 6.50 -13.98
C MET A 261 -13.41 7.61 -14.55
#